data_AF-A0A259MJD6-F1
#
_entry.id   AF-A0A259MJD6-F1
#
_cell.length_a   1.000
_cell.length_b   1.000
_cell.length_c   1.000
_cell.angle_alpha   90.00
_cell.angle_beta   90.00
_cell.angle_gamma   90.00
#
_symmetry.space_group_name_H-M   'P 1'
#
loop_
_entity.id
_entity.type
_entity.pdbx_description
1 polymer ?
#
loop_
_entity_poly.entity_id
_entity_poly.type
_entity_poly.pdbx_seq_one_letter_code
_entity_poly.pdbx_strand_id
1 'polypeptide(L)' 'MQVRDIPMIKTVQRSLLGLALLFIGGVAADEVKVAVAANFTAPMQAIAPAFEKATGHTLVASFG' A
#
# COMPACT_ATOMS: atom_id res chain seq x y z
N MET A 1 38.28 7.98 -21.94
CA MET A 1 38.16 8.72 -20.66
C MET A 1 37.34 7.86 -19.69
N GLN A 2 37.97 6.92 -18.98
CA GLN A 2 37.27 6.10 -17.99
C GLN A 2 37.38 6.81 -16.64
N VAL A 3 36.25 7.28 -16.12
CA VAL A 3 36.15 7.87 -14.78
C VAL A 3 36.59 6.80 -13.80
N ARG A 4 37.66 7.05 -13.05
CA ARG A 4 38.24 6.11 -12.08
C ARG A 4 37.14 5.71 -11.10
N ASP A 5 36.81 4.43 -11.05
CA ASP A 5 35.89 3.87 -10.08
C ASP A 5 36.45 4.02 -8.66
N ILE A 6 35.93 4.97 -7.90
CA ILE A 6 36.35 5.20 -6.51
C ILE A 6 35.66 4.13 -5.63
N PRO A 7 36.40 3.18 -5.03
CA PRO A 7 35.80 2.05 -4.30
C PRO A 7 35.00 2.50 -3.08
N MET A 8 35.39 3.62 -2.46
CA MET A 8 34.70 4.21 -1.30
C MET A 8 33.27 4.67 -1.65
N ILE A 9 33.05 5.23 -2.85
CA ILE A 9 31.73 5.67 -3.32
C ILE A 9 30.82 4.44 -3.53
N LYS A 10 31.36 3.35 -4.10
CA LYS A 10 30.59 2.11 -4.31
C LYS A 10 30.19 1.44 -2.99
N THR A 11 31.06 1.49 -1.97
CA THR A 11 30.74 0.97 -0.63
C THR A 11 29.66 1.79 0.06
N VAL A 12 29.78 3.13 0.03
CA VAL A 12 28.75 4.03 0.60
C VAL A 12 27.41 3.85 -0.12
N GLN A 13 27.41 3.74 -1.45
CA GLN A 13 26.20 3.51 -2.24
C GLN A 13 25.50 2.18 -1.88
N ARG A 14 26.27 1.10 -1.67
CA ARG A 14 25.72 -0.20 -1.26
C ARG A 14 25.12 -0.16 0.15
N SER A 15 25.79 0.52 1.09
CA SER A 15 25.27 0.72 2.44
C SER A 15 23.99 1.56 2.44
N LEU A 16 23.93 2.62 1.63
CA LEU A 16 22.73 3.44 1.46
C LEU A 16 21.57 2.65 0.85
N LEU A 17 21.84 1.81 -0.15
CA LEU A 17 20.82 0.93 -0.72
C LEU A 17 20.30 -0.07 0.32
N GLY A 18 21.20 -0.70 1.09
CA GLY A 18 20.82 -1.61 2.17
C GLY A 18 19.97 -0.93 3.24
N LEU A 19 20.28 0.30 3.61
CA LEU A 19 19.49 1.10 4.54
C LEU A 19 18.11 1.45 3.98
N ALA A 20 18.02 1.83 2.69
CA ALA A 20 16.74 2.17 2.06
C ALA A 20 15.76 0.97 2.02
N LEU A 21 16.27 -0.25 1.85
CA LEU A 21 15.45 -1.47 1.86
C LEU A 21 14.78 -1.74 3.22
N LEU A 22 15.35 -1.26 4.33
CA LEU A 22 14.76 -1.40 5.67
C LEU A 22 13.50 -0.53 5.86
N PHE A 23 13.29 0.47 5.00
CA PHE A 23 12.12 1.37 5.04
C PHE A 23 11.00 0.95 4.09
N ILE A 24 11.11 -0.20 3.42
CA ILE A 24 10.02 -0.78 2.60
C ILE A 24 9.03 -1.47 3.53
N GLY A 25 8.29 -0.67 4.31
CA GLY A 25 7.11 -1.14 5.04
C GLY A 25 5.89 -1.24 4.12
N GLY A 26 4.95 -2.13 4.45
CA GLY A 26 3.66 -2.20 3.76
C GLY A 26 2.82 -0.95 4.04
N VAL A 27 2.23 -0.37 3.00
CA VAL A 27 1.21 0.68 3.16
C VAL A 27 -0.06 0.00 3.68
N ALA A 28 -0.39 0.20 4.95
CA ALA A 28 -1.66 -0.23 5.52
C ALA A 28 -2.73 0.81 5.18
N ALA A 29 -3.59 0.50 4.21
CA ALA A 29 -4.78 1.31 3.94
C ALA A 29 -5.85 0.97 4.99
N ASP A 30 -5.94 1.74 6.07
CA ASP A 30 -6.88 1.42 7.17
C ASP A 30 -8.36 1.49 6.73
N GLU A 31 -8.65 2.31 5.71
CA GLU A 31 -9.98 2.51 5.15
C GLU A 31 -10.00 2.36 3.62
N VAL A 32 -11.08 1.75 3.12
CA VAL A 32 -11.42 1.67 1.70
C VAL A 32 -12.72 2.43 1.46
N LYS A 33 -12.63 3.53 0.69
CA LYS A 33 -13.78 4.40 0.40
C LYS A 33 -14.43 4.00 -0.93
N VAL A 34 -15.74 3.75 -0.90
CA VAL A 34 -16.49 3.27 -2.07
C VAL A 34 -17.77 4.07 -2.25
N ALA A 35 -17.99 4.61 -3.44
CA ALA A 35 -19.30 5.15 -3.82
C ALA A 35 -20.14 4.04 -4.45
N VAL A 36 -21.33 3.82 -3.91
CA VAL A 36 -22.24 2.73 -4.27
C VAL A 36 -23.48 3.32 -4.90
N ALA A 37 -23.82 2.88 -6.12
CA ALA A 37 -25.08 3.25 -6.74
C ALA A 37 -26.27 2.67 -5.96
N ALA A 38 -27.40 3.40 -5.90
CA ALA A 38 -28.61 3.07 -5.15
C ALA A 38 -29.00 1.58 -5.18
N ASN A 39 -28.99 1.01 -6.39
CA ASN A 39 -29.42 -0.37 -6.67
C ASN A 39 -28.54 -1.45 -6.01
N PHE A 40 -27.38 -1.08 -5.49
CA PHE A 40 -26.39 -2.01 -4.91
C PHE A 40 -26.18 -1.81 -3.41
N THR A 41 -27.01 -0.99 -2.76
CA THR A 41 -26.94 -0.78 -1.31
C THR A 41 -27.03 -2.09 -0.53
N ALA A 42 -28.09 -2.88 -0.75
CA ALA A 42 -28.28 -4.15 -0.04
C ALA A 42 -27.20 -5.20 -0.38
N PRO A 43 -26.82 -5.42 -1.65
CA PRO A 43 -25.69 -6.26 -1.99
C PRO A 43 -24.37 -5.85 -1.32
N MET A 44 -24.06 -4.55 -1.28
CA MET A 44 -22.82 -4.05 -0.68
C MET A 44 -22.80 -4.29 0.84
N GLN A 45 -23.91 -4.00 1.52
CA GLN A 45 -24.06 -4.25 2.95
C GLN A 45 -23.90 -5.74 3.29
N ALA A 46 -24.39 -6.63 2.43
CA ALA A 46 -24.29 -8.08 2.64
C ALA A 46 -22.84 -8.60 2.57
N ILE A 47 -21.99 -8.00 1.72
CA ILE A 47 -20.59 -8.45 1.54
C ILE A 47 -19.57 -7.70 2.41
N ALA A 48 -19.93 -6.52 2.94
CA ALA A 48 -19.02 -5.69 3.71
C ALA A 48 -18.32 -6.44 4.87
N PRO A 49 -19.00 -7.23 5.72
CA PRO A 49 -18.33 -7.94 6.81
C PRO A 49 -17.31 -8.98 6.32
N ALA A 50 -17.59 -9.62 5.19
CA ALA A 50 -16.69 -10.60 4.59
C ALA A 50 -15.45 -9.91 3.99
N PHE A 51 -15.63 -8.74 3.38
CA PHE A 51 -14.55 -7.91 2.87
C PHE A 51 -13.60 -7.45 4.00
N GLU A 52 -14.15 -6.90 5.09
CA GLU A 52 -13.35 -6.43 6.22
C GLU A 52 -12.60 -7.58 6.88
N LYS A 53 -13.25 -8.73 7.09
CA LYS A 53 -12.60 -9.93 7.64
C LYS A 53 -11.48 -10.46 6.75
N ALA A 54 -11.67 -10.44 5.43
CA ALA A 54 -10.70 -11.01 4.49
C ALA A 54 -9.47 -10.11 4.28
N THR A 55 -9.64 -8.79 4.41
CA THR A 55 -8.60 -7.81 4.08
C THR A 55 -7.99 -7.11 5.30
N GLY A 56 -8.72 -7.07 6.42
CA GLY A 56 -8.38 -6.24 7.57
C GLY A 56 -8.61 -4.74 7.34
N HIS A 57 -9.17 -4.35 6.20
CA HIS A 57 -9.47 -2.95 5.87
C HIS A 57 -10.91 -2.61 6.24
N THR A 58 -11.14 -1.42 6.80
CA THR A 58 -12.48 -0.91 7.08
C THR A 58 -13.15 -0.43 5.79
N LEU A 59 -14.38 -0.85 5.53
CA LEU A 59 -15.13 -0.40 4.35
C LEU A 59 -15.98 0.83 4.67
N VAL A 60 -15.70 1.94 3.98
CA VAL A 60 -16.47 3.19 4.10
C VAL A 60 -17.26 3.41 2.80
N ALA A 61 -18.55 3.07 2.82
CA ALA A 61 -19.42 3.20 1.67
C ALA A 61 -20.29 4.47 1.74
N SER A 62 -20.38 5.21 0.63
CA SER A 62 -21.41 6.23 0.40
C SER A 62 -22.45 5.71 -0.59
N PHE A 63 -23.72 5.89 -0.28
CA PHE A 63 -24.83 5.43 -1.13
C PHE A 63 -25.50 6.66 -1.78
N GLY A 64 -25.69 6.59 -3.10
CA GLY A 64 -26.41 7.60 -3.89
C GLY A 64 -27.72 7.05 -4.44
#